data_AF-A0A9E8XCS2-F1
#
_entry.id   AF-A0A9E8XCS2-F1
#
_cell.length_a   1.000
_cell.length_b   1.000
_cell.length_c   1.000
_cell.angle_alpha   90.00
_cell.angle_beta   90.00
_cell.angle_gamma   90.00
#
_symmetry.space_group_name_H-M   'P 1'
#
loop_
_entity.id
_entity.type
_entity.pdbx_description
1 polymer ?
#
loop_
_entity_poly.entity_id
_entity_poly.type
_entity_poly.pdbx_seq_one_letter_code
_entity_poly.pdbx_strand_id
1 'polypeptide(L)'
;MTQTLIHYFFHLGMPLIVAYVFFRNDYKKAYLILLVTMLVDLDHLLATPIFSPNRCSINFHPLHTYYAMAVYLSMLLLPKPYKIIGLGLLLHILTDLNDCVMTYSHIPQAFDNAPARELVIWLADKFR
;
A
#
# COMPACT_ATOMS: atom_id res chain seq x y z
N MET A 1 6.64 -9.76 14.71
CA MET A 1 5.25 -10.32 14.82
C MET A 1 4.20 -9.24 14.70
N THR A 2 4.24 -8.16 15.49
CA THR A 2 3.20 -7.10 15.45
C THR A 2 3.06 -6.44 14.08
N GLN A 3 4.17 -6.04 13.43
CA GLN A 3 4.15 -5.46 12.09
C GLN A 3 3.47 -6.38 11.06
N THR A 4 3.85 -7.67 11.04
CA THR A 4 3.24 -8.67 10.16
C THR A 4 1.73 -8.81 10.36
N LEU A 5 1.26 -8.78 11.62
CA LEU A 5 -0.17 -8.82 11.93
C LEU A 5 -0.89 -7.58 11.40
N ILE A 6 -0.30 -6.40 11.59
CA ILE A 6 -0.85 -5.12 11.10
C ILE A 6 -0.90 -5.10 9.57
N HIS A 7 0.19 -5.51 8.91
CA HIS A 7 0.32 -5.59 7.46
C HIS A 7 -0.80 -6.45 6.84
N TYR A 8 -0.91 -7.71 7.25
CA TYR A 8 -1.93 -8.61 6.70
C TYR A 8 -3.35 -8.17 7.08
N PHE A 9 -3.55 -7.56 8.26
CA PHE A 9 -4.84 -6.98 8.61
C PHE A 9 -5.22 -5.84 7.66
N PHE A 10 -4.29 -4.95 7.30
CA PHE A 10 -4.59 -3.86 6.38
C PHE A 10 -4.72 -4.30 4.91
N HIS A 11 -4.08 -5.40 4.50
CA HIS A 11 -4.28 -5.98 3.17
C HIS A 11 -5.55 -6.82 3.04
N LEU A 12 -6.05 -7.43 4.13
CA LEU A 12 -7.19 -8.36 4.07
C LEU A 12 -8.40 -7.90 4.88
N GLY A 13 -8.20 -7.57 6.16
CA GLY A 13 -9.26 -7.18 7.09
C GLY A 13 -9.83 -5.78 6.80
N MET A 14 -8.97 -4.79 6.61
CA MET A 14 -9.41 -3.42 6.33
C MET A 14 -10.20 -3.29 5.02
N PRO A 15 -9.83 -3.94 3.90
CA PRO A 15 -10.66 -3.97 2.70
C PRO A 15 -12.07 -4.52 2.93
N LEU A 16 -12.22 -5.52 3.80
CA LEU A 16 -13.54 -6.04 4.17
C LEU A 16 -14.37 -4.98 4.91
N ILE A 17 -13.76 -4.29 5.88
CA ILE A 17 -14.40 -3.21 6.63
C ILE A 17 -14.82 -2.09 5.67
N VAL A 18 -13.91 -1.64 4.80
CA VAL A 18 -14.17 -0.59 3.79
C VAL A 18 -15.30 -1.03 2.86
N ALA A 19 -15.28 -2.26 2.34
CA ALA A 19 -16.33 -2.79 1.48
C ALA A 19 -17.69 -2.81 2.19
N TYR A 20 -17.73 -3.27 3.43
CA TYR A 20 -18.95 -3.41 4.23
C TYR A 20 -19.58 -2.07 4.61
N VAL A 21 -18.75 -1.07 4.94
CA VAL A 21 -19.20 0.28 5.36
C VAL A 21 -19.61 1.12 4.16
N PHE A 22 -18.79 1.20 3.10
CA PHE A 22 -19.00 2.13 1.98
C PHE A 22 -19.76 1.52 0.80
N PHE A 23 -19.78 0.20 0.67
CA PHE A 23 -20.41 -0.50 -0.46
C PHE A 23 -21.47 -1.51 0.02
N ARG A 24 -22.23 -1.16 1.06
CA ARG A 24 -23.12 -2.06 1.81
C ARG A 24 -23.99 -2.99 0.96
N ASN A 25 -24.61 -2.48 -0.10
CA ASN A 25 -25.51 -3.26 -0.95
C ASN A 25 -24.77 -4.30 -1.83
N ASP A 26 -23.50 -4.07 -2.14
CA ASP A 26 -22.66 -4.89 -3.02
C ASP A 26 -21.32 -5.29 -2.36
N TYR A 27 -21.25 -5.32 -1.03
CA TYR A 27 -19.99 -5.36 -0.29
C TYR A 27 -19.13 -6.58 -0.67
N LYS A 28 -19.75 -7.72 -0.99
CA LYS A 28 -19.03 -8.92 -1.44
C LYS A 28 -18.28 -8.69 -2.76
N LYS A 29 -18.93 -8.02 -3.72
CA LYS A 29 -18.31 -7.68 -5.00
C LYS A 29 -17.22 -6.63 -4.82
N ALA A 30 -17.50 -5.60 -4.02
CA ALA A 30 -16.52 -4.56 -3.71
C ALA A 30 -15.29 -5.15 -3.01
N TYR A 31 -15.48 -6.03 -2.02
CA TYR A 31 -14.41 -6.72 -1.31
C TYR A 31 -13.58 -7.59 -2.26
N LEU A 32 -14.21 -8.34 -3.16
CA LEU A 32 -13.48 -9.12 -4.16
C LEU A 32 -12.62 -8.23 -5.08
N ILE A 33 -13.13 -7.08 -5.52
CA ILE A 33 -12.35 -6.11 -6.30
C ILE A 33 -11.16 -5.59 -5.50
N LEU A 34 -11.35 -5.23 -4.22
CA LEU A 34 -10.27 -4.76 -3.35
C LEU A 34 -9.23 -5.87 -3.05
N LEU A 35 -9.62 -7.14 -3.02
CA LEU A 35 -8.67 -8.25 -2.90
C LEU A 35 -7.86 -8.44 -4.19
N VAL A 36 -8.49 -8.27 -5.35
CA VAL A 36 -7.78 -8.39 -6.63
C VAL A 36 -6.70 -7.31 -6.78
N THR A 37 -6.87 -6.12 -6.17
CA THR A 37 -5.83 -5.08 -6.23
C THR A 37 -4.54 -5.46 -5.52
N MET A 38 -4.54 -6.48 -4.65
CA MET A 38 -3.31 -7.02 -4.02
C MET A 38 -2.34 -7.61 -5.06
N LEU A 39 -2.81 -7.93 -6.27
CA LEU A 39 -1.95 -8.35 -7.38
C LEU A 39 -0.99 -7.25 -7.85
N VAL A 40 -1.12 -6.01 -7.35
CA VAL A 40 -0.16 -4.94 -7.62
C VAL A 40 1.26 -5.33 -7.21
N ASP A 41 1.43 -6.15 -6.16
CA ASP A 41 2.74 -6.65 -5.69
C ASP A 41 3.44 -7.60 -6.67
N LEU A 42 2.77 -8.05 -7.73
CA LEU A 42 3.45 -8.78 -8.79
C LEU A 42 4.53 -7.93 -9.46
N ASP A 43 4.51 -6.60 -9.30
CA ASP A 43 5.57 -5.72 -9.79
C ASP A 43 6.91 -5.89 -9.02
N HIS A 44 6.93 -6.57 -7.88
CA HIS A 44 8.17 -6.99 -7.21
C HIS A 44 9.05 -7.86 -8.13
N LEU A 45 8.44 -8.63 -9.04
CA LEU A 45 9.16 -9.43 -10.03
C LEU A 45 9.98 -8.58 -11.00
N LEU A 46 9.67 -7.28 -11.11
CA LEU A 46 10.39 -6.31 -11.93
C LEU A 46 11.44 -5.53 -11.12
N ALA A 47 11.58 -5.81 -9.83
CA ALA A 47 12.48 -5.12 -8.93
C ALA A 47 13.79 -5.91 -8.72
N THR A 48 14.91 -5.20 -8.50
CA THR A 48 16.19 -5.83 -8.13
C THR A 48 16.69 -5.23 -6.82
N PRO A 49 16.81 -6.02 -5.73
CA PRO A 49 16.43 -7.43 -5.61
C PRO A 49 14.91 -7.62 -5.62
N ILE A 50 14.44 -8.81 -6.04
CA ILE A 50 13.01 -9.16 -6.08
C ILE A 50 12.40 -9.07 -4.66
N PHE A 51 13.05 -9.71 -3.69
CA PHE A 51 12.64 -9.71 -2.29
C PHE A 51 13.76 -9.22 -1.38
N SER A 52 13.43 -8.31 -0.47
CA SER A 52 14.31 -7.86 0.61
C SER A 52 13.44 -7.48 1.82
N PRO A 53 13.61 -8.12 2.99
CA PRO A 53 12.66 -8.01 4.10
C PRO A 53 12.60 -6.62 4.76
N ASN A 54 13.65 -5.81 4.62
CA ASN A 54 13.74 -4.49 5.24
C ASN A 54 13.65 -3.34 4.23
N ARG A 55 13.32 -3.63 2.97
CA ARG A 55 13.22 -2.63 1.91
C ARG A 55 11.87 -1.93 1.96
N CYS A 56 11.87 -0.63 1.70
CA CYS A 56 10.63 0.09 1.42
C CYS A 56 10.19 -0.06 -0.04
N SER A 57 8.93 -0.48 -0.25
CA SER A 57 8.31 -0.62 -1.58
C SER A 57 8.09 0.73 -2.27
N ILE A 58 7.86 1.79 -1.49
CA ILE A 58 7.49 3.12 -1.99
C ILE A 58 8.59 3.68 -2.88
N ASN A 59 8.20 4.01 -4.11
CA ASN A 59 9.05 4.54 -5.16
C ASN A 59 10.23 3.61 -5.56
N PHE A 60 10.16 2.31 -5.24
CA PHE A 60 11.18 1.31 -5.59
C PHE A 60 10.83 0.50 -6.85
N HIS A 61 9.59 0.03 -6.98
CA HIS A 61 9.12 -0.78 -8.11
C HIS A 61 7.96 -0.10 -8.87
N PRO A 62 7.71 -0.48 -10.14
CA PRO A 62 6.97 0.35 -11.09
C PRO A 62 5.56 0.79 -10.64
N LEU A 63 4.79 -0.10 -10.03
CA LEU A 63 3.41 0.17 -9.60
C LEU A 63 3.35 0.86 -8.22
N HIS A 64 4.50 0.99 -7.55
CA HIS A 64 4.64 1.69 -6.27
C HIS A 64 5.34 3.04 -6.42
N THR A 65 5.48 3.54 -7.65
CA THR A 65 6.01 4.88 -7.93
C THR A 65 4.98 5.97 -7.59
N TYR A 66 5.45 7.18 -7.31
CA TYR A 66 4.56 8.34 -7.12
C TYR A 66 3.68 8.62 -8.34
N TYR A 67 4.16 8.32 -9.54
CA TYR A 67 3.37 8.40 -10.77
C TYR A 67 2.20 7.40 -10.77
N ALA A 68 2.44 6.15 -10.36
CA ALA A 68 1.39 5.15 -10.22
C ALA A 68 0.34 5.58 -9.19
N MET A 69 0.77 6.13 -8.04
CA MET A 69 -0.14 6.66 -7.02
C MET A 69 -1.02 7.80 -7.53
N ALA A 70 -0.48 8.70 -8.35
CA ALA A 70 -1.26 9.76 -8.99
C ALA A 70 -2.35 9.19 -9.91
N VAL A 71 -2.02 8.13 -10.66
CA VAL A 71 -3.02 7.40 -11.47
C VAL A 71 -4.10 6.79 -10.56
N TYR A 72 -3.72 6.11 -9.48
CA TYR A 72 -4.69 5.49 -8.57
C TYR A 72 -5.62 6.52 -7.90
N LEU A 73 -5.07 7.70 -7.58
CA LEU A 73 -5.85 8.84 -7.09
C LEU A 73 -6.84 9.34 -8.14
N SER A 74 -6.41 9.47 -9.40
CA SER A 74 -7.29 9.90 -10.50
C SER A 74 -8.43 8.90 -10.74
N MET A 75 -8.21 7.60 -10.52
CA MET A 75 -9.23 6.56 -10.65
C MET A 75 -10.40 6.75 -9.68
N LEU A 76 -10.20 7.43 -8.54
CA LEU A 76 -11.28 7.73 -7.59
C LEU A 76 -12.39 8.62 -8.18
N LEU A 77 -12.06 9.40 -9.22
CA LEU A 77 -12.99 10.30 -9.93
C LEU A 77 -13.83 9.57 -10.98
N LEU A 78 -13.45 8.34 -11.34
CA LEU A 78 -14.12 7.54 -12.36
C LEU A 78 -15.32 6.75 -11.79
N PRO A 79 -16.28 6.32 -12.63
CA PRO A 79 -17.38 5.48 -12.16
C PRO A 79 -16.90 4.09 -11.70
N LYS A 80 -17.79 3.33 -11.03
CA LYS A 80 -17.51 1.93 -10.72
C LYS A 80 -17.30 1.14 -12.04
N PRO A 81 -16.34 0.18 -12.09
CA PRO A 81 -15.55 -0.32 -10.96
C PRO A 81 -14.26 0.47 -10.68
N TYR A 82 -13.85 1.40 -11.56
CA TYR A 82 -12.54 2.07 -11.50
C TYR A 82 -12.25 2.75 -10.16
N LYS A 83 -13.23 3.46 -9.56
CA LYS A 83 -13.00 4.05 -8.24
C LYS A 83 -12.77 3.05 -7.10
N ILE A 84 -13.32 1.84 -7.20
CA ILE A 84 -13.09 0.78 -6.20
C ILE A 84 -11.67 0.23 -6.38
N ILE A 85 -11.24 0.06 -7.64
CA ILE A 85 -9.88 -0.37 -7.97
C ILE A 85 -8.86 0.68 -7.48
N GLY A 86 -9.08 1.96 -7.79
CA GLY A 86 -8.22 3.05 -7.30
C GLY A 86 -8.15 3.10 -5.77
N LEU A 87 -9.29 2.92 -5.09
CA LEU A 87 -9.33 2.85 -3.63
C LEU A 87 -8.52 1.65 -3.10
N GLY A 88 -8.67 0.47 -3.69
CA GLY A 88 -7.92 -0.72 -3.29
C GLY A 88 -6.41 -0.56 -3.46
N LEU A 89 -5.97 -0.01 -4.60
CA LEU A 89 -4.56 0.27 -4.86
C LEU A 89 -4.00 1.32 -3.88
N LEU A 90 -4.76 2.38 -3.56
CA LEU A 90 -4.32 3.37 -2.57
C LEU A 90 -4.25 2.78 -1.15
N LEU A 91 -5.18 1.91 -0.77
CA LEU A 91 -5.14 1.20 0.52
C LEU A 91 -3.93 0.27 0.60
N HIS A 92 -3.58 -0.40 -0.50
CA HIS A 92 -2.37 -1.21 -0.61
C HIS A 92 -1.11 -0.36 -0.39
N ILE A 93 -0.96 0.72 -1.16
CA ILE A 93 0.18 1.64 -1.04
C ILE A 93 0.29 2.23 0.38
N LEU A 94 -0.84 2.56 1.01
CA LEU A 94 -0.86 3.05 2.38
C LEU A 94 -0.37 2.00 3.39
N THR A 95 -0.72 0.74 3.17
CA THR A 95 -0.27 -0.39 4.00
C THR A 95 1.24 -0.58 3.89
N ASP A 96 1.77 -0.55 2.67
CA ASP A 96 3.21 -0.64 2.43
C ASP A 96 3.98 0.56 2.99
N LEU A 97 3.41 1.76 2.91
CA LEU A 97 3.98 2.96 3.53
C LEU A 97 4.02 2.85 5.06
N ASN A 98 2.96 2.31 5.68
CA ASN A 98 2.95 2.04 7.12
C ASN A 98 4.09 1.07 7.50
N ASP A 99 4.28 0.01 6.71
CA ASP A 99 5.39 -0.92 6.92
C ASP A 99 6.76 -0.25 6.76
N CYS A 100 6.91 0.66 5.80
CA CYS A 100 8.13 1.44 5.67
C CYS A 100 8.42 2.27 6.93
N VAL A 101 7.41 2.94 7.49
CA VAL A 101 7.54 3.74 8.71
C VAL A 101 7.85 2.87 9.92
N MET A 102 7.19 1.71 10.06
CA MET A 102 7.48 0.75 11.13
C MET A 102 8.90 0.20 11.03
N THR A 103 9.35 -0.21 9.84
CA THR A 103 10.72 -0.69 9.63
C THR A 103 11.74 0.41 9.92
N TYR A 104 11.54 1.64 9.45
CA TYR A 104 12.44 2.77 9.76
C TYR A 104 12.55 3.01 11.27
N SER A 105 11.42 2.95 11.99
CA SER A 105 11.39 3.15 13.44
C SER A 105 12.21 2.11 14.21
N HIS A 106 12.42 0.93 13.64
CA HIS A 106 13.22 -0.15 14.23
C HIS A 106 14.66 -0.22 13.69
N ILE A 107 14.86 0.05 12.40
CA ILE A 107 16.12 -0.10 11.67
C ILE A 107 16.31 1.09 10.71
N PRO A 108 16.68 2.28 11.22
CA PRO A 108 16.82 3.47 10.37
C PRO A 108 17.80 3.31 9.21
N GLN A 109 18.89 2.56 9.42
CA GLN A 109 19.96 2.36 8.43
C GLN A 109 19.48 1.57 7.19
N ALA A 110 18.38 0.84 7.29
CA ALA A 110 17.79 0.15 6.13
C ALA A 110 17.30 1.12 5.04
N PHE A 111 17.14 2.40 5.38
CA PHE A 111 16.61 3.44 4.51
C PHE A 111 17.67 4.37 3.93
N ASP A 112 18.96 4.16 4.21
CA ASP A 112 20.04 5.05 3.76
C ASP A 112 20.04 5.28 2.24
N ASN A 113 19.62 4.27 1.47
CA ASN A 113 19.49 4.35 0.01
C ASN A 113 18.04 4.16 -0.48
N ALA A 114 17.04 4.26 0.40
CA ALA A 114 15.65 4.08 0.01
C ALA A 114 15.14 5.28 -0.79
N PRO A 115 14.51 5.08 -1.96
CA PRO A 115 14.00 6.19 -2.78
C PRO A 115 13.00 7.11 -2.07
N ALA A 116 12.26 6.57 -1.08
CA ALA A 116 11.27 7.29 -0.30
C ALA A 116 11.75 7.69 1.11
N ARG A 117 13.07 7.71 1.37
CA ARG A 117 13.66 7.98 2.69
C ARG A 117 13.09 9.25 3.36
N GLU A 118 13.14 10.38 2.66
CA GLU A 118 12.71 11.68 3.21
C GLU A 118 11.22 11.68 3.57
N LEU A 119 10.38 11.04 2.75
CA LEU A 119 8.95 10.88 3.04
C LEU A 119 8.73 10.07 4.32
N VAL A 120 9.46 8.97 4.47
CA VAL A 120 9.32 8.06 5.61
C VAL A 120 9.81 8.73 6.90
N ILE A 121 10.93 9.45 6.85
CA ILE A 121 11.45 10.22 8.00
C ILE A 121 10.44 11.28 8.42
N TRP A 122 9.92 12.07 7.47
CA TRP A 122 8.94 13.10 7.78
C TRP A 122 7.68 12.54 8.44
N LEU A 123 7.20 11.39 7.96
CA LEU A 123 6.05 10.70 8.58
C LEU A 123 6.40 10.19 9.99
N ALA A 124 7.53 9.51 10.14
CA ALA A 124 7.95 8.96 11.42
C ALA A 124 8.09 10.06 12.48
N ASP A 125 8.73 11.18 12.15
CA ASP A 125 8.92 12.29 13.08
C ASP A 125 7.62 13.03 13.41
N LYS A 126 6.68 13.10 12.46
CA LYS A 126 5.39 13.76 12.67
C LYS A 126 4.46 13.01 13.62
N PHE A 127 4.58 11.68 13.69
CA PHE A 127 3.74 10.81 14.52
C PHE A 127 4.46 10.23 15.73
N ARG A 128 5.67 10.73 16.03
CA ARG A 128 6.44 10.42 17.23
C ARG A 128 6.04 11.34 18.39
#